data_AF-A0A7X1Z9M9-F1
#
_entry.id   AF-A0A7X1Z9M9-F1
#
_cell.length_a   1.000
_cell.length_b   1.000
_cell.length_c   1.000
_cell.angle_alpha   90.00
_cell.angle_beta   90.00
_cell.angle_gamma   90.00
#
_symmetry.space_group_name_H-M   'P 1'
#
loop_
_entity.id
_entity.type
_entity.pdbx_description
1 polymer ?
#
loop_
_entity_poly.entity_id
_entity_poly.type
_entity_poly.pdbx_seq_one_letter_code
_entity_poly.pdbx_strand_id
1 'polypeptide(L)'
;MVNIEKVFSELERLRESYQQLIFEHDNIRFHVNKRLFSVYMLKIGYLEYQVFDLDISIRRARREIQLIQIDLNQQKIPNLSEIAKKIAIELKDFYEKLAKEAEKIEAAKTFEAAPKLSGEESKSLKILYRVLVKQLHPDLHPDATPAEIVLYQKVVEAYEMGNSRLLQELALQVEIGDVKEIQDPEKEIRRLKALIQQVEKELEVLKSSFPYNMKDFLSDEEKLQIKQEELRNQIQQFEEIVAKYELKIKNMLGDTNNGFNEN
;
A
#
# COMPACT_ATOMS: atom_id res chain seq x y z
N MET A 1 -15.49 20.92 46.07
CA MET A 1 -14.18 21.35 45.56
C MET A 1 -13.72 20.33 44.55
N VAL A 2 -13.76 20.67 43.26
CA VAL A 2 -13.05 19.91 42.22
C VAL A 2 -11.58 19.92 42.64
N ASN A 3 -10.98 18.74 42.82
CA ASN A 3 -9.57 18.67 43.17
C ASN A 3 -8.77 19.04 41.91
N ILE A 4 -8.33 20.30 41.85
CA ILE A 4 -7.64 20.90 40.71
C ILE A 4 -6.41 20.04 40.31
N GLU A 5 -5.68 19.48 41.28
CA GLU A 5 -4.55 18.59 41.03
C GLU A 5 -4.97 17.32 40.27
N LYS A 6 -6.14 16.75 40.58
CA LYS A 6 -6.66 15.57 39.87
C LYS A 6 -6.99 15.90 38.42
N VAL A 7 -7.56 17.07 38.15
CA VAL A 7 -7.95 17.49 36.80
C VAL A 7 -6.72 17.73 35.92
N PHE A 8 -5.69 18.41 36.45
CA PHE A 8 -4.43 18.58 35.73
C PHE A 8 -3.71 17.25 35.50
N SER A 9 -3.70 16.34 36.47
CA SER A 9 -3.11 15.00 36.30
C SER A 9 -3.83 14.16 35.23
N GLU A 10 -5.15 14.27 35.13
CA GLU A 10 -5.93 13.56 34.10
C GLU A 10 -5.60 14.13 32.71
N LEU A 11 -5.49 15.46 32.62
CA LEU A 11 -5.17 16.15 31.39
C LEU A 11 -3.77 15.80 30.86
N GLU A 12 -2.76 15.78 31.73
CA GLU A 12 -1.41 15.33 31.37
C GLU A 12 -1.42 13.88 30.86
N ARG A 13 -2.10 12.98 31.59
CA ARG A 13 -2.24 11.58 31.17
C ARG A 13 -2.92 11.45 29.80
N LEU A 14 -3.95 12.23 29.52
CA LEU A 14 -4.63 12.24 28.22
C LEU A 14 -3.73 12.78 27.11
N ARG A 15 -2.94 13.83 27.37
CA ARG A 15 -1.97 14.36 26.40
C ARG A 15 -0.90 13.33 26.05
N GLU A 16 -0.36 12.64 27.05
CA GLU A 16 0.61 11.55 26.84
C GLU A 16 0.01 10.39 26.05
N SER A 17 -1.21 9.98 26.41
CA SER A 17 -1.94 8.93 25.69
C SER A 17 -2.16 9.31 24.23
N TYR A 18 -2.62 10.54 23.96
CA TYR A 18 -2.85 11.03 22.61
C TYR A 18 -1.54 11.09 21.80
N GLN A 19 -0.47 11.64 22.38
CA GLN A 19 0.85 11.67 21.76
C GLN A 19 1.34 10.26 21.37
N GLN A 20 1.15 9.28 22.26
CA GLN A 20 1.53 7.90 22.00
C GLN A 20 0.73 7.29 20.85
N LEU A 21 -0.58 7.54 20.80
CA LEU A 21 -1.46 7.02 19.76
C LEU A 21 -1.14 7.63 18.38
N ILE A 22 -0.92 8.95 18.31
CA ILE A 22 -0.49 9.61 17.06
C ILE A 22 0.87 9.07 16.60
N PHE A 23 1.82 8.94 17.52
CA PHE A 23 3.11 8.35 17.19
C PHE A 23 2.96 6.93 16.64
N GLU A 24 2.14 6.09 17.28
CA GLU A 24 1.88 4.73 16.84
C GLU A 24 1.25 4.73 15.44
N HIS A 25 0.23 5.56 15.24
CA HIS A 25 -0.45 5.73 13.96
C HIS A 25 0.53 6.07 12.84
N ASP A 26 1.36 7.10 13.03
CA ASP A 26 2.30 7.56 12.02
C ASP A 26 3.43 6.56 11.80
N ASN A 27 3.95 5.94 12.86
CA ASN A 27 4.94 4.86 12.73
C ASN A 27 4.37 3.69 11.93
N ILE A 28 3.12 3.30 12.17
CA ILE A 28 2.47 2.24 11.39
C ILE A 28 2.32 2.68 9.94
N ARG A 29 1.72 3.84 9.70
CA ARG A 29 1.40 4.36 8.38
C ARG A 29 2.64 4.57 7.52
N PHE A 30 3.66 5.26 8.04
CA PHE A 30 4.80 5.72 7.24
C PHE A 30 5.96 4.74 7.19
N HIS A 31 6.13 3.87 8.19
CA HIS A 31 7.29 2.97 8.24
C HIS A 31 6.90 1.49 8.21
N VAL A 32 6.02 1.06 9.13
CA VAL A 32 5.67 -0.36 9.22
C VAL A 32 4.94 -0.81 7.96
N ASN A 33 3.95 -0.04 7.49
CA ASN A 33 3.19 -0.39 6.30
C ASN A 33 4.06 -0.36 5.04
N LYS A 34 4.90 0.66 4.84
CA LYS A 34 5.84 0.67 3.69
C LYS A 34 6.72 -0.57 3.67
N ARG A 35 7.26 -0.97 4.83
CA ARG A 35 8.05 -2.20 4.95
C ARG A 35 7.24 -3.47 4.68
N LEU A 36 6.07 -3.62 5.33
CA LEU A 36 5.22 -4.81 5.16
C LEU A 36 4.74 -4.94 3.72
N PHE A 37 4.34 -3.84 3.09
CA PHE A 37 4.00 -3.77 1.68
C PHE A 37 5.14 -4.29 0.81
N SER A 38 6.34 -3.75 1.00
CA SER A 38 7.51 -4.15 0.23
C SER A 38 7.82 -5.64 0.39
N VAL A 39 7.81 -6.14 1.63
CA VAL A 39 8.04 -7.56 1.92
C VAL A 39 6.98 -8.44 1.26
N TYR A 40 5.71 -8.05 1.34
CA TYR A 40 4.61 -8.77 0.70
C TYR A 40 4.77 -8.82 -0.82
N MET A 41 5.04 -7.67 -1.46
CA MET A 41 5.19 -7.60 -2.91
C MET A 41 6.35 -8.46 -3.42
N LEU A 42 7.47 -8.48 -2.69
CA LEU A 42 8.65 -9.27 -3.03
C LEU A 42 8.48 -10.78 -2.74
N LYS A 43 7.69 -11.16 -1.73
CA LYS A 43 7.48 -12.57 -1.37
C LYS A 43 6.30 -13.21 -2.11
N ILE A 44 5.21 -12.47 -2.34
CA ILE A 44 3.92 -12.97 -2.83
C ILE A 44 3.42 -12.17 -4.04
N GLY A 45 3.47 -10.84 -3.98
CA GLY A 45 2.85 -9.99 -5.00
C GLY A 45 3.35 -10.26 -6.43
N TYR A 46 4.62 -10.62 -6.62
CA TYR A 46 5.13 -11.00 -7.95
C TYR A 46 4.50 -12.29 -8.51
N LEU A 47 4.14 -13.25 -7.66
CA LEU A 47 3.46 -14.47 -8.08
C LEU A 47 1.99 -14.17 -8.39
N GLU A 48 1.32 -13.36 -7.58
CA GLU A 48 -0.06 -12.90 -7.85
C GLU A 48 -0.14 -12.12 -9.17
N TYR A 49 0.86 -11.28 -9.44
CA TYR A 49 1.02 -10.59 -10.71
C TYR A 49 1.12 -11.59 -11.88
N GLN A 50 1.98 -12.61 -11.76
CA GLN A 50 2.13 -13.63 -12.81
C GLN A 50 0.84 -14.42 -13.05
N VAL A 51 0.14 -14.81 -11.99
CA VAL A 51 -1.18 -15.44 -12.10
C VAL A 51 -2.16 -14.54 -12.85
N PHE A 52 -2.18 -13.25 -12.52
CA PHE A 52 -3.09 -12.30 -13.16
C PHE A 52 -2.75 -12.05 -14.64
N ASP A 53 -1.47 -11.92 -14.98
CA ASP A 53 -1.00 -11.79 -16.37
C ASP A 53 -1.39 -13.02 -17.22
N LEU A 54 -1.22 -14.21 -16.64
CA LEU A 54 -1.63 -15.44 -17.30
C LEU A 54 -3.15 -15.55 -17.44
N ASP A 55 -3.96 -15.12 -16.45
CA ASP A 55 -5.42 -15.07 -16.59
C ASP A 55 -5.84 -14.16 -17.76
N ILE A 56 -5.19 -12.99 -17.91
CA ILE A 56 -5.42 -12.10 -19.05
C ILE A 56 -5.05 -12.80 -20.37
N SER A 57 -3.92 -13.50 -20.40
CA SER A 57 -3.48 -14.27 -21.58
C SER A 57 -4.46 -15.38 -21.95
N ILE A 58 -5.00 -16.11 -20.97
CA ILE A 58 -6.05 -17.12 -21.17
C ILE A 58 -7.32 -16.48 -21.75
N ARG A 59 -7.76 -15.34 -21.19
CA ARG A 59 -8.94 -14.61 -21.70
C ARG A 59 -8.74 -14.16 -23.14
N ARG A 60 -7.57 -13.59 -23.44
CA ARG A 60 -7.17 -13.15 -24.78
C ARG A 60 -7.26 -14.32 -25.77
N ALA A 61 -6.55 -15.42 -25.48
CA ALA A 61 -6.50 -16.58 -26.37
C ALA A 61 -7.88 -17.25 -26.54
N ARG A 62 -8.66 -17.38 -25.46
CA ARG A 62 -10.03 -17.90 -25.54
C ARG A 62 -10.91 -17.03 -26.44
N ARG A 63 -10.78 -15.70 -26.31
CA ARG A 63 -11.56 -14.76 -27.10
C ARG A 63 -11.15 -14.77 -28.57
N GLU A 64 -9.86 -14.90 -28.83
CA GLU A 64 -9.31 -15.05 -30.17
C GLU A 64 -9.85 -16.31 -30.86
N ILE A 65 -9.81 -17.46 -30.18
CA ILE A 65 -10.43 -18.70 -30.68
C ILE A 65 -11.89 -18.47 -31.08
N GLN A 66 -12.68 -17.81 -30.24
CA GLN A 66 -14.09 -17.55 -30.53
C GLN A 66 -14.28 -16.71 -31.79
N LEU A 67 -13.52 -15.62 -31.94
CA LEU A 67 -13.65 -14.72 -33.08
C LEU A 67 -13.19 -15.38 -34.38
N ILE A 68 -12.09 -16.14 -34.34
CA ILE A 68 -11.64 -16.94 -35.48
C ILE A 68 -12.72 -17.97 -35.86
N GLN A 69 -13.30 -18.70 -34.90
CA GLN A 69 -14.38 -19.66 -35.17
C GLN A 69 -15.59 -19.00 -35.84
N ILE A 70 -15.97 -17.79 -35.39
CA ILE A 70 -17.09 -17.05 -35.99
C ILE A 70 -16.81 -16.73 -37.46
N ASP A 71 -15.62 -16.25 -37.79
CA ASP A 71 -15.24 -15.92 -39.17
C ASP A 71 -15.19 -17.18 -40.05
N LEU A 72 -14.56 -18.26 -39.56
CA LEU A 72 -14.49 -19.53 -40.29
C LEU A 72 -15.85 -20.14 -40.57
N ASN A 73 -16.76 -20.12 -39.59
CA ASN A 73 -18.13 -20.62 -39.77
C ASN A 73 -18.93 -19.80 -40.79
N GLN A 74 -18.54 -18.55 -41.02
CA GLN A 74 -19.11 -17.68 -42.06
C GLN A 74 -18.37 -17.80 -43.40
N GLN A 75 -17.44 -18.76 -43.54
CA GLN A 75 -16.55 -18.93 -44.70
C GLN A 75 -15.71 -17.68 -45.02
N LYS A 76 -15.42 -16.86 -44.00
CA LYS A 76 -14.56 -15.68 -44.11
C LYS A 76 -13.14 -16.03 -43.67
N ILE A 77 -12.16 -15.45 -44.37
CA ILE A 77 -10.76 -15.51 -43.94
C ILE A 77 -10.64 -14.61 -42.69
N PRO A 78 -10.24 -15.14 -41.52
CA PRO A 78 -10.16 -14.36 -40.29
C PRO A 78 -9.15 -13.22 -40.39
N ASN A 79 -9.56 -12.01 -40.03
CA ASN A 79 -8.64 -10.86 -39.97
C ASN A 79 -8.04 -10.75 -38.56
N LEU A 80 -6.86 -11.33 -38.37
CA LEU A 80 -6.18 -11.37 -37.07
C LEU A 80 -5.87 -9.98 -36.51
N SER A 81 -5.61 -8.99 -37.37
CA SER A 81 -5.34 -7.62 -36.92
C SER A 81 -6.56 -6.97 -36.29
N GLU A 82 -7.73 -7.10 -36.94
CA GLU A 82 -8.99 -6.55 -36.42
C GLU A 82 -9.48 -7.30 -35.18
N ILE A 83 -9.30 -8.62 -35.15
CA ILE A 83 -9.56 -9.45 -33.96
C ILE A 83 -8.70 -8.97 -32.79
N ALA A 84 -7.39 -8.81 -32.99
CA ALA A 84 -6.47 -8.36 -31.94
C ALA A 84 -6.83 -6.96 -31.41
N LYS A 85 -7.16 -6.01 -32.30
CA LYS A 85 -7.62 -4.67 -31.89
C LYS A 85 -8.88 -4.73 -31.05
N LYS A 86 -9.86 -5.53 -31.45
CA LYS A 86 -11.12 -5.70 -30.70
C LYS A 86 -10.84 -6.26 -29.31
N ILE A 87 -10.01 -7.30 -29.20
CA ILE A 87 -9.66 -7.90 -27.91
C ILE A 87 -8.90 -6.91 -27.02
N ALA A 88 -7.98 -6.13 -27.59
CA ALA A 88 -7.24 -5.10 -26.85
C ALA A 88 -8.18 -4.05 -26.23
N ILE A 89 -9.23 -3.65 -26.95
CA ILE A 89 -10.26 -2.76 -26.42
C ILE A 89 -11.06 -3.46 -25.30
N GLU A 90 -11.48 -4.71 -25.51
CA GLU A 90 -12.23 -5.50 -24.52
C GLU A 90 -11.43 -5.71 -23.21
N LEU A 91 -10.10 -5.83 -23.29
CA LEU A 91 -9.22 -6.13 -22.16
C LEU A 91 -8.46 -4.92 -21.60
N LYS A 92 -8.75 -3.71 -22.07
CA LYS A 92 -8.02 -2.48 -21.70
C LYS A 92 -7.90 -2.30 -20.18
N ASP A 93 -9.02 -2.38 -19.45
CA ASP A 93 -9.05 -2.18 -18.00
C ASP A 93 -8.22 -3.23 -17.24
N PHE A 94 -8.07 -4.43 -17.80
CA PHE A 94 -7.23 -5.47 -17.21
C PHE A 94 -5.75 -5.12 -17.37
N TYR A 95 -5.33 -4.64 -18.54
CA TYR A 95 -3.96 -4.19 -18.77
C TYR A 95 -3.60 -2.96 -17.92
N GLU A 96 -4.54 -2.03 -17.73
CA GLU A 96 -4.33 -0.89 -16.83
C GLU A 96 -4.13 -1.33 -15.37
N LYS A 97 -4.88 -2.33 -14.92
CA LYS A 97 -4.68 -2.92 -13.58
C LYS A 97 -3.35 -3.65 -13.49
N LEU A 98 -2.99 -4.44 -14.50
CA LEU A 98 -1.72 -5.16 -14.55
C LEU A 98 -0.52 -4.21 -14.45
N ALA A 99 -0.56 -3.09 -15.19
CA ALA A 99 0.47 -2.06 -15.12
C ALA A 99 0.63 -1.48 -13.70
N LYS A 100 -0.48 -1.21 -13.01
CA LYS A 100 -0.45 -0.75 -11.61
C LYS A 100 0.16 -1.77 -10.66
N GLU A 101 -0.12 -3.06 -10.84
CA GLU A 101 0.52 -4.12 -10.03
C GLU A 101 2.03 -4.23 -10.33
N ALA A 102 2.45 -4.03 -11.58
CA ALA A 102 3.88 -3.96 -11.93
C ALA A 102 4.59 -2.79 -11.25
N GLU A 103 3.97 -1.60 -11.26
CA GLU A 103 4.50 -0.40 -10.57
C GLU A 103 4.69 -0.64 -9.07
N LYS A 104 3.75 -1.32 -8.42
CA LYS A 104 3.84 -1.68 -7.00
C LYS A 104 5.03 -2.59 -6.69
N ILE A 105 5.26 -3.60 -7.54
CA ILE A 105 6.40 -4.50 -7.40
C ILE A 105 7.71 -3.75 -7.60
N GLU A 106 7.77 -2.86 -8.59
CA GLU A 106 8.97 -2.06 -8.83
C GLU A 106 9.24 -1.07 -7.68
N ALA A 107 8.19 -0.43 -7.16
CA ALA A 107 8.27 0.39 -5.95
C ALA A 107 8.81 -0.40 -4.75
N ALA A 108 8.39 -1.65 -4.57
CA ALA A 108 8.92 -2.52 -3.52
C ALA A 108 10.42 -2.85 -3.72
N LYS A 109 10.85 -3.12 -4.95
CA LYS A 109 12.28 -3.36 -5.25
C LYS A 109 13.14 -2.13 -5.00
N THR A 110 12.69 -0.96 -5.47
CA THR A 110 13.40 0.31 -5.25
C THR A 110 13.49 0.65 -3.77
N PHE A 111 12.43 0.41 -3.00
CA PHE A 111 12.43 0.59 -1.55
C PHE A 111 13.41 -0.36 -0.84
N GLU A 112 13.45 -1.64 -1.23
CA GLU A 112 14.37 -2.62 -0.63
C GLU A 112 15.84 -2.32 -0.95
N ALA A 113 16.11 -1.79 -2.14
CA ALA A 113 17.45 -1.38 -2.57
C ALA A 113 17.92 -0.04 -1.96
N ALA A 114 16.99 0.78 -1.44
CA ALA A 114 17.33 2.06 -0.85
C ALA A 114 18.17 1.89 0.44
N PRO A 115 19.10 2.83 0.72
CA PRO A 115 19.85 2.83 1.97
C PRO A 115 18.91 2.81 3.19
N LYS A 116 19.11 1.86 4.08
CA LYS A 116 18.34 1.72 5.31
C LYS A 116 19.05 2.46 6.44
N LEU A 117 18.28 3.18 7.26
CA LEU A 117 18.79 3.72 8.51
C LEU A 117 19.35 2.58 9.37
N SER A 118 20.48 2.85 10.04
CA SER A 118 20.98 1.96 11.08
C SER A 118 19.97 1.83 12.23
N GLY A 119 20.12 0.78 13.05
CA GLY A 119 19.24 0.56 14.20
C GLY A 119 19.28 1.71 15.21
N GLU A 120 20.42 2.41 15.34
CA GLU A 120 20.56 3.58 16.20
C GLU A 120 19.89 4.82 15.59
N GLU A 121 20.12 5.10 14.31
CA GLU A 121 19.48 6.23 13.62
C GLU A 121 17.95 6.10 13.61
N SER A 122 17.42 4.90 13.39
CA SER A 122 15.97 4.66 13.44
C SER A 122 15.39 4.89 14.84
N LYS A 123 16.11 4.50 15.90
CA LYS A 123 15.69 4.79 17.29
C LYS A 123 15.70 6.29 17.56
N SER A 124 16.78 6.98 17.19
CA SER A 124 16.93 8.42 17.38
C SER A 124 15.86 9.20 16.62
N LEU A 125 15.56 8.81 15.37
CA LEU A 125 14.49 9.38 14.56
C LEU A 125 13.13 9.29 15.29
N LYS A 126 12.79 8.11 15.82
CA LYS A 126 11.52 7.89 16.53
C LYS A 126 11.43 8.68 17.83
N ILE A 127 12.51 8.73 18.61
CA ILE A 127 12.56 9.50 19.85
C ILE A 127 12.34 10.98 19.54
N LEU A 128 13.07 11.52 18.57
CA LEU A 128 12.96 12.92 18.19
C LEU A 128 11.57 13.27 17.66
N TYR A 129 11.00 12.41 16.80
CA TYR A 129 9.65 12.61 16.29
C TYR A 129 8.60 12.65 17.41
N ARG A 130 8.69 11.77 18.40
CA ARG A 130 7.79 11.78 19.58
C ARG A 130 7.86 13.10 20.33
N VAL A 131 9.07 13.64 20.54
CA VAL A 131 9.26 14.92 21.22
C VAL A 131 8.61 16.05 20.41
N LEU A 132 8.83 16.08 19.10
CA LEU A 132 8.28 17.12 18.23
C LEU A 132 6.75 17.05 18.11
N VAL A 133 6.16 15.85 18.06
CA VAL A 133 4.70 15.69 18.15
C VAL A 133 4.17 16.30 19.45
N LYS A 134 4.82 16.04 20.59
CA LYS A 134 4.41 16.64 21.87
C LYS A 134 4.43 18.17 21.84
N GLN A 135 5.40 18.76 21.16
CA GLN A 135 5.65 20.20 21.15
C GLN A 135 4.87 20.96 20.09
N LEU A 136 4.53 20.34 18.96
CA LEU A 136 4.01 21.04 17.79
C LEU A 136 2.66 20.53 17.29
N HIS A 137 2.16 19.40 17.80
CA HIS A 137 0.92 18.83 17.25
C HIS A 137 -0.26 19.79 17.46
N PRO A 138 -1.00 20.19 16.40
CA PRO A 138 -2.10 21.17 16.50
C PRO A 138 -3.19 20.77 17.47
N ASP A 139 -3.50 19.48 17.56
CA ASP A 139 -4.47 18.99 18.56
C ASP A 139 -3.97 19.06 20.01
N LEU A 140 -2.67 19.11 20.26
CA LEU A 140 -2.12 19.33 21.60
C LEU A 140 -1.95 20.83 21.91
N HIS A 141 -1.84 21.64 20.86
CA HIS A 141 -1.64 23.10 20.91
C HIS A 141 -2.69 23.82 20.05
N PRO A 142 -3.95 23.94 20.51
CA PRO A 142 -5.04 24.54 19.71
C PRO A 142 -4.80 25.98 19.28
N ASP A 143 -3.95 26.70 20.03
CA ASP A 143 -3.55 28.09 19.74
C ASP A 143 -2.25 28.18 18.92
N ALA A 144 -1.87 27.09 18.23
CA ALA A 144 -0.71 27.07 17.37
C ALA A 144 -0.85 28.09 16.23
N THR A 145 0.21 28.84 16.01
CA THR A 145 0.34 29.81 14.93
C THR A 145 0.42 29.10 13.58
N PRO A 146 0.10 29.79 12.47
CA PRO A 146 0.28 29.24 11.13
C PRO A 146 1.72 28.76 10.85
N ALA A 147 2.72 29.44 11.43
CA ALA A 147 4.12 29.05 11.29
C ALA A 147 4.43 27.71 12.00
N GLU A 148 3.89 27.49 13.20
CA GLU A 148 4.05 26.23 13.95
C GLU A 148 3.34 25.07 13.26
N ILE A 149 2.16 25.31 12.66
CA ILE A 149 1.45 24.29 11.88
C ILE A 149 2.28 23.86 10.66
N VAL A 150 2.85 24.83 9.93
CA VAL A 150 3.73 24.55 8.78
C VAL A 150 5.01 23.83 9.23
N LEU A 151 5.56 24.21 10.40
CA LEU A 151 6.73 23.52 10.97
C LEU A 151 6.39 22.06 11.30
N TYR A 152 5.23 21.81 11.90
CA TYR A 152 4.76 20.45 12.19
C TYR A 152 4.59 19.62 10.91
N GLN A 153 4.04 20.19 9.84
CA GLN A 153 3.91 19.49 8.55
C GLN A 153 5.28 19.03 8.02
N LYS A 154 6.30 19.90 8.08
CA LYS A 154 7.67 19.55 7.71
C LYS A 154 8.26 18.46 8.60
N VAL A 155 7.93 18.46 9.89
CA VAL A 155 8.34 17.41 10.83
C VAL A 155 7.74 16.06 10.44
N VAL A 156 6.46 16.02 10.07
CA VAL A 156 5.78 14.81 9.59
C VAL A 156 6.42 14.31 8.28
N GLU A 157 6.68 15.21 7.32
CA GLU A 157 7.34 14.86 6.05
C GLU A 157 8.75 14.30 6.27
N ALA A 158 9.56 14.95 7.13
CA ALA A 158 10.90 14.50 7.46
C ALA A 158 10.89 13.12 8.12
N TYR A 159 9.93 12.88 9.01
CA TYR A 159 9.72 11.57 9.63
C TYR A 159 9.32 10.53 8.58
N GLU A 160 8.35 10.83 7.73
CA GLU A 160 7.89 9.92 6.68
C GLU A 160 9.03 9.49 5.73
N MET A 161 9.93 10.42 5.38
CA MET A 161 11.10 10.17 4.54
C MET A 161 12.23 9.43 5.28
N GLY A 162 12.13 9.25 6.60
CA GLY A 162 13.21 8.73 7.42
C GLY A 162 14.43 9.65 7.49
N ASN A 163 14.26 10.95 7.26
CA ASN A 163 15.36 11.91 7.23
C ASN A 163 15.68 12.42 8.63
N SER A 164 16.52 11.67 9.35
CA SER A 164 16.94 11.99 10.72
C SER A 164 17.61 13.36 10.84
N ARG A 165 18.42 13.74 9.84
CA ARG A 165 19.12 15.02 9.81
C ARG A 165 18.16 16.20 9.68
N LEU A 166 17.23 16.13 8.73
CA LEU A 166 16.22 17.18 8.57
C LEU A 166 15.36 17.31 9.83
N LEU A 167 14.99 16.19 10.45
CA LEU A 167 14.23 16.21 11.69
C LEU A 167 15.01 16.88 12.84
N GLN A 168 16.33 16.68 12.92
CA GLN A 168 17.21 17.37 13.87
C GLN A 168 17.28 18.87 13.58
N GLU A 169 17.42 19.27 12.32
CA GLU A 169 17.44 20.68 11.92
C GLU A 169 16.13 21.40 12.24
N LEU A 170 14.98 20.73 12.03
CA LEU A 170 13.66 21.25 12.38
C LEU A 170 13.48 21.35 13.90
N ALA A 171 14.03 20.42 14.67
CA ALA A 171 13.95 20.45 16.14
C ALA A 171 14.64 21.68 16.74
N LEU A 172 15.69 22.20 16.11
CA LEU A 172 16.37 23.43 16.55
C LEU A 172 15.52 24.69 16.34
N GLN A 173 14.51 24.64 15.48
CA GLN A 173 13.59 25.77 15.21
C GLN A 173 12.41 25.79 16.17
N VAL A 174 12.22 24.73 16.97
CA VAL A 174 11.14 24.67 17.95
C VAL A 174 11.55 25.44 19.19
N GLU A 175 10.95 26.61 19.36
CA GLU A 175 11.02 27.31 20.64
C GLU A 175 10.20 26.51 21.67
N ILE A 176 10.79 26.22 22.83
CA ILE A 176 10.07 25.61 23.94
C ILE A 176 9.15 26.68 24.51
N GLY A 177 7.93 26.73 24.00
CA GLY A 177 6.89 27.61 24.54
C GLY A 177 6.45 27.16 25.93
N ASP A 178 6.15 28.12 26.79
CA ASP A 178 5.52 27.86 28.09
C ASP A 178 4.15 27.18 27.88
N VAL A 179 3.81 26.25 28.78
CA VAL A 179 2.47 25.64 28.81
C VAL A 179 1.46 26.75 29.09
N LYS A 180 0.73 27.17 28.06
CA LYS A 180 -0.31 28.20 28.20
C LYS A 180 -1.37 27.76 29.20
N GLU A 181 -1.83 28.69 30.04
CA GLU A 181 -2.85 28.44 31.04
C GLU A 181 -4.14 27.88 30.39
N ILE A 182 -4.61 26.75 30.91
CA ILE A 182 -5.81 26.10 30.42
C ILE A 182 -7.01 26.77 31.07
N GLN A 183 -7.73 27.60 30.30
CA GLN A 183 -8.89 28.35 30.79
C GLN A 183 -10.05 27.46 31.26
N ASP A 184 -10.27 26.32 30.59
CA ASP A 184 -11.29 25.32 30.95
C ASP A 184 -10.73 23.89 30.81
N PRO A 185 -10.13 23.33 31.88
CA PRO A 185 -9.56 21.99 31.86
C PRO A 185 -10.57 20.88 31.58
N GLU A 186 -11.85 21.05 31.97
CA GLU A 186 -12.86 20.00 31.77
C GLU A 186 -13.29 19.91 30.30
N LYS A 187 -13.44 21.06 29.63
CA LYS A 187 -13.70 21.09 28.18
C LYS A 187 -12.55 20.48 27.41
N GLU A 188 -11.31 20.76 27.83
CA GLU A 188 -10.12 20.20 27.21
C GLU A 188 -10.02 18.69 27.40
N ILE A 189 -10.34 18.17 28.59
CA ILE A 189 -10.44 16.72 28.84
C ILE A 189 -11.46 16.06 27.91
N ARG A 190 -12.65 16.65 27.74
CA ARG A 190 -13.67 16.12 26.82
C ARG A 190 -13.19 16.10 25.38
N ARG A 191 -12.49 17.16 24.94
CA ARG A 191 -11.91 17.26 23.59
C ARG A 191 -10.85 16.19 23.36
N LEU A 192 -9.88 16.07 24.26
CA LEU A 192 -8.80 15.07 24.15
C LEU A 192 -9.34 13.64 24.18
N LYS A 193 -10.36 13.35 25.01
CA LYS A 193 -11.03 12.03 25.00
C LYS A 193 -11.66 11.71 23.64
N ALA A 194 -12.33 12.68 23.01
CA ALA A 194 -12.92 12.49 21.69
C ALA A 194 -11.86 12.25 20.61
N LEU A 195 -10.76 13.01 20.65
CA LEU A 195 -9.63 12.85 19.73
C LEU A 195 -8.94 11.49 19.90
N ILE A 196 -8.70 11.06 21.13
CA ILE A 196 -8.16 9.73 21.43
C ILE A 196 -9.04 8.64 20.83
N GLN A 197 -10.36 8.70 21.06
CA GLN A 197 -11.29 7.73 20.49
C GLN A 197 -11.29 7.72 18.96
N GLN A 198 -11.09 8.87 18.32
CA GLN A 198 -10.96 8.95 16.88
C GLN A 198 -9.69 8.25 16.39
N VAL A 199 -8.53 8.58 16.97
CA VAL A 199 -7.25 7.97 16.59
C VAL A 199 -7.23 6.47 16.87
N GLU A 200 -7.86 6.01 17.95
CA GLU A 200 -8.03 4.58 18.24
C GLU A 200 -8.81 3.85 17.13
N LYS A 201 -9.90 4.44 16.63
CA LYS A 201 -10.66 3.88 15.50
C LYS A 201 -9.85 3.89 14.21
N GLU A 202 -9.12 4.98 13.94
CA GLU A 202 -8.23 5.07 12.78
C GLU A 202 -7.13 4.01 12.84
N LEU A 203 -6.54 3.79 14.01
CA LEU A 203 -5.57 2.71 14.26
C LEU A 203 -6.17 1.32 14.07
N GLU A 204 -7.41 1.08 14.50
CA GLU A 204 -8.10 -0.19 14.28
C GLU A 204 -8.29 -0.47 12.79
N VAL A 205 -8.76 0.53 12.02
CA VAL A 205 -8.88 0.43 10.57
C VAL A 205 -7.50 0.21 9.93
N LEU A 206 -6.49 0.97 10.34
CA LEU A 206 -5.14 0.87 9.80
C LEU A 206 -4.54 -0.53 10.03
N LYS A 207 -4.74 -1.10 11.23
CA LYS A 207 -4.25 -2.44 11.60
C LYS A 207 -5.04 -3.58 10.95
N SER A 208 -6.31 -3.38 10.64
CA SER A 208 -7.15 -4.37 9.96
C SER A 208 -7.05 -4.30 8.43
N SER A 209 -6.48 -3.21 7.89
CA SER A 209 -6.26 -3.01 6.46
C SER A 209 -4.89 -3.53 5.97
N PHE A 210 -4.81 -3.77 4.66
CA PHE A 210 -3.54 -4.06 4.00
C PHE A 210 -2.64 -2.81 4.00
N PRO A 211 -1.33 -2.94 4.27
CA PRO A 211 -0.57 -4.19 4.43
C PRO A 211 -0.44 -4.70 5.88
N TYR A 212 -0.94 -3.96 6.87
CA TYR A 212 -0.70 -4.31 8.28
C TYR A 212 -1.33 -5.66 8.68
N ASN A 213 -2.53 -5.94 8.19
CA ASN A 213 -3.21 -7.20 8.45
C ASN A 213 -2.47 -8.45 7.94
N MET A 214 -1.48 -8.29 7.05
CA MET A 214 -0.62 -9.38 6.57
C MET A 214 0.62 -9.60 7.44
N LYS A 215 0.84 -8.81 8.50
CA LYS A 215 2.04 -8.87 9.33
C LYS A 215 2.31 -10.27 9.90
N ASP A 216 1.27 -10.91 10.45
CA ASP A 216 1.41 -12.23 11.07
C ASP A 216 1.63 -13.30 10.00
N PHE A 217 0.93 -13.21 8.87
CA PHE A 217 1.13 -14.09 7.71
C PHE A 217 2.57 -14.00 7.17
N LEU A 218 3.13 -12.79 7.02
CA LEU A 218 4.48 -12.59 6.51
C LEU A 218 5.59 -13.06 7.46
N SER A 219 5.25 -13.23 8.74
CA SER A 219 6.16 -13.74 9.77
C SER A 219 6.11 -15.26 9.91
N ASP A 220 5.09 -15.90 9.32
CA ASP A 220 4.87 -17.34 9.33
C ASP A 220 5.42 -17.96 8.05
N GLU A 221 6.64 -18.48 8.13
CA GLU A 221 7.37 -18.98 6.96
C GLU A 221 6.72 -20.23 6.35
N GLU A 222 6.05 -21.08 7.15
CA GLU A 222 5.34 -22.26 6.66
C GLU A 222 4.13 -21.85 5.82
N LYS A 223 3.28 -20.95 6.34
CA LYS A 223 2.13 -20.43 5.58
C LYS A 223 2.55 -19.70 4.31
N LEU A 224 3.67 -18.98 4.38
CA LEU A 224 4.22 -18.30 3.22
C LEU A 224 4.62 -19.29 2.13
N GLN A 225 5.35 -20.35 2.49
CA GLN A 225 5.79 -21.38 1.54
C GLN A 225 4.60 -22.09 0.89
N ILE A 226 3.59 -22.48 1.69
CA ILE A 226 2.36 -23.07 1.19
C ILE A 226 1.71 -22.13 0.17
N LYS A 227 1.57 -20.84 0.50
CA LYS A 227 0.95 -19.87 -0.40
C LYS A 227 1.75 -19.68 -1.71
N GLN A 228 3.07 -19.66 -1.61
CA GLN A 228 3.94 -19.57 -2.78
C GLN A 228 3.82 -20.79 -3.67
N GLU A 229 3.75 -22.00 -3.10
CA GLU A 229 3.57 -23.24 -3.83
C GLU A 229 2.19 -23.31 -4.51
N GLU A 230 1.12 -22.92 -3.82
CA GLU A 230 -0.21 -22.77 -4.40
C GLU A 230 -0.19 -21.87 -5.64
N LEU A 231 0.42 -20.69 -5.54
CA LEU A 231 0.50 -19.73 -6.64
C LEU A 231 1.37 -20.27 -7.79
N ARG A 232 2.49 -20.93 -7.50
CA ARG A 232 3.33 -21.56 -8.53
C ARG A 232 2.62 -22.68 -9.28
N ASN A 233 1.88 -23.52 -8.56
CA ASN A 233 1.06 -24.56 -9.16
C ASN A 233 -0.03 -23.96 -10.05
N GLN A 234 -0.65 -22.86 -9.61
CA GLN A 234 -1.63 -22.14 -10.41
C GLN A 234 -1.01 -21.53 -11.69
N ILE A 235 0.19 -20.92 -11.58
CA ILE A 235 0.94 -20.41 -12.72
C ILE A 235 1.19 -21.52 -13.74
N GLN A 236 1.73 -22.66 -13.31
CA GLN A 236 2.00 -23.80 -14.19
C GLN A 236 0.73 -24.28 -14.92
N GLN A 237 -0.38 -24.43 -14.19
CA GLN A 237 -1.66 -24.82 -14.78
C GLN A 237 -2.13 -23.79 -15.83
N PHE A 238 -1.96 -22.50 -15.55
CA PHE A 238 -2.38 -21.45 -16.47
C PHE A 238 -1.49 -21.39 -17.70
N GLU A 239 -0.18 -21.56 -17.57
CA GLU A 239 0.77 -21.68 -18.69
C GLU A 239 0.38 -22.84 -19.62
N GLU A 240 0.02 -24.00 -19.08
CA GLU A 240 -0.46 -25.14 -19.88
C GLU A 240 -1.76 -24.82 -20.63
N ILE A 241 -2.68 -24.07 -20.02
CA ILE A 241 -3.93 -23.65 -20.67
C ILE A 241 -3.63 -22.67 -21.81
N VAL A 242 -2.78 -21.68 -21.58
CA VAL A 242 -2.36 -20.72 -22.62
C VAL A 242 -1.74 -21.47 -23.79
N ALA A 243 -0.79 -22.37 -23.54
CA ALA A 243 -0.14 -23.17 -24.59
C ALA A 243 -1.14 -24.02 -25.39
N LYS A 244 -2.12 -24.65 -24.71
CA LYS A 244 -3.19 -25.41 -25.39
C LYS A 244 -4.05 -24.53 -26.29
N TYR A 245 -4.38 -23.31 -25.86
CA TYR A 245 -5.16 -22.37 -26.66
C TYR A 245 -4.37 -21.81 -27.84
N GLU A 246 -3.11 -21.47 -27.65
CA GLU A 246 -2.23 -21.01 -28.74
C GLU A 246 -2.04 -22.10 -29.80
N LEU A 247 -1.85 -23.36 -29.39
CA LEU A 247 -1.80 -24.49 -30.32
C LEU A 247 -3.11 -24.65 -31.11
N LYS A 248 -4.26 -24.49 -30.43
CA LYS A 248 -5.58 -24.55 -31.09
C LYS A 248 -5.75 -23.44 -32.11
N ILE A 249 -5.36 -22.20 -31.80
CA ILE A 249 -5.37 -21.07 -32.73
C ILE A 249 -4.52 -21.39 -33.95
N LYS A 250 -3.28 -21.89 -33.73
CA LYS A 250 -2.38 -22.27 -34.82
C LYS A 250 -2.98 -23.34 -35.73
N ASN A 251 -3.60 -24.38 -35.16
CA ASN A 251 -4.22 -25.45 -35.95
C ASN A 251 -5.39 -24.91 -36.80
N MET A 252 -6.26 -24.08 -36.21
CA MET A 252 -7.37 -23.45 -36.95
C MET A 252 -6.89 -22.59 -38.12
N LEU A 253 -5.75 -21.91 -37.98
CA LEU A 253 -5.15 -21.10 -39.05
C LEU A 253 -4.32 -21.95 -40.04
N GLY A 254 -3.82 -23.12 -39.63
CA GLY A 254 -3.15 -24.07 -40.53
C GLY A 254 -4.13 -24.80 -41.44
N ASP A 255 -5.28 -25.20 -40.91
CA ASP A 255 -6.33 -25.91 -41.67
C ASP A 255 -6.96 -25.02 -42.76
N THR A 256 -6.99 -23.69 -42.55
CA THR A 256 -7.46 -22.75 -43.58
C THR A 256 -6.52 -22.66 -44.78
N ASN A 257 -5.20 -22.64 -44.59
CA ASN A 257 -4.26 -22.55 -45.71
C ASN A 257 -4.24 -23.81 -46.60
N ASN A 258 -4.64 -24.97 -46.09
CA ASN A 258 -4.76 -26.19 -46.89
C ASN A 258 -6.10 -26.29 -47.64
N GLY A 259 -7.20 -25.74 -47.10
CA GLY A 259 -8.52 -25.79 -47.73
C GLY A 259 -8.74 -24.81 -48.90
N PHE A 260 -7.89 -23.78 -49.04
CA PHE A 260 -7.96 -22.80 -50.15
C PHE A 260 -7.03 -23.12 -51.32
N ASN A 261 -6.16 -24.14 -51.21
CA ASN A 261 -5.24 -24.55 -52.28
C ASN A 261 -5.76 -25.71 -53.16
N GLU A 262 -6.98 -26.19 -52.94
CA GLU A 262 -7.60 -27.28 -53.71
C GLU A 262 -8.83 -26.86 -54.54
N ASN A 263 -8.89 -25.61 -55.04
CA ASN A 263 -9.87 -25.21 -56.05
C ASN A 263 -9.24 -24.43 -57.20
#